data_AF-A0A218VXQ0-F1
#
_entry.id   AF-A0A218VXQ0-F1
#
_cell.length_a   1.000
_cell.length_b   1.000
_cell.length_c   1.000
_cell.angle_alpha   90.00
_cell.angle_beta   90.00
_cell.angle_gamma   90.00
#
_symmetry.space_group_name_H-M   'P 1'
#
loop_
_entity.id
_entity.type
_entity.pdbx_description
1 polymer ?
#
loop_
_entity_poly.entity_id
_entity_poly.type
_entity_poly.pdbx_seq_one_letter_code
_entity_poly.pdbx_strand_id
1 'polypeptide(L)'
;MLSQLLLALVLLRAGLGSGQGFGFTFNGFRPVDLELDGIAEITPNGLLRLTNESDQSTSHAFYPHPITFKNWMEGSVFSFSTTFVFALISEYPNRGQGIAFLAAPQMGLPGSLPSQDLGLFNAINNGSTTNHVFAVKLDTIESTEFQDINNNYVGIDINSLVSAHAAPAGYYPDGGAGKFESLTFISGRPMQVWVE
;
A
#
# COMPACT_ATOMS: atom_id res chain seq x y z
N MET A 1 -0.88 -6.87 -30.74
CA MET A 1 -1.98 -6.70 -29.77
C MET A 1 -1.97 -7.89 -28.84
N LEU A 2 -1.34 -7.76 -27.67
CA LEU A 2 -1.43 -8.76 -26.60
C LEU A 2 -2.23 -8.12 -25.46
N SER A 3 -3.49 -8.53 -25.36
CA SER A 3 -4.32 -8.31 -24.19
C SER A 3 -3.81 -9.24 -23.09
N GLN A 4 -3.42 -8.68 -21.94
CA GLN A 4 -3.24 -9.45 -20.71
C GLN A 4 -4.27 -8.97 -19.69
N LEU A 5 -5.12 -9.90 -19.29
CA LEU A 5 -6.11 -9.79 -18.23
C LEU A 5 -5.35 -9.71 -16.89
N LEU A 6 -5.52 -8.63 -16.13
CA LEU A 6 -5.03 -8.54 -14.76
C LEU A 6 -6.23 -8.68 -13.81
N LEU A 7 -6.24 -9.75 -13.02
CA LEU A 7 -7.25 -10.01 -12.00
C LEU A 7 -6.76 -9.37 -10.69
N ALA A 8 -7.42 -8.31 -10.22
CA ALA A 8 -7.17 -7.74 -8.91
C ALA A 8 -8.14 -8.36 -7.89
N LEU A 9 -7.61 -9.20 -7.00
CA LEU A 9 -8.31 -9.74 -5.83
C LEU A 9 -7.80 -8.98 -4.61
N VAL A 10 -8.64 -8.12 -4.02
CA VAL A 10 -8.36 -7.52 -2.70
C VAL A 10 -9.16 -8.29 -1.66
N LEU A 11 -8.51 -9.00 -0.73
CA LEU A 11 -9.14 -9.66 0.42
C LEU A 11 -8.74 -8.88 1.67
N LEU A 12 -9.68 -8.30 2.42
CA LEU A 12 -9.41 -7.86 3.80
C LEU A 12 -10.24 -8.71 4.76
N ARG A 13 -9.60 -9.35 5.74
CA ARG A 13 -10.26 -10.00 6.88
C ARG A 13 -9.75 -9.41 8.18
N ALA A 14 -10.60 -8.71 8.92
CA ALA A 14 -10.37 -8.30 10.30
C ALA A 14 -11.09 -9.27 11.25
N GLY A 15 -10.35 -9.94 12.13
CA GLY A 15 -10.90 -10.93 13.05
C GLY A 15 -11.23 -10.34 14.42
N LEU A 16 -12.48 -10.49 14.88
CA LEU A 16 -12.84 -10.33 16.28
C LEU A 16 -12.52 -11.62 17.05
N GLY A 17 -11.87 -11.49 18.20
CA GLY A 17 -11.95 -12.52 19.24
C GLY A 17 -13.42 -12.71 19.64
N SER A 18 -13.93 -13.93 19.46
CA SER A 18 -15.33 -14.34 19.66
C SER A 18 -16.39 -13.59 18.84
N GLY A 19 -16.57 -13.99 17.57
CA GLY A 19 -17.95 -14.20 17.09
C GLY A 19 -18.38 -13.61 15.74
N GLN A 20 -17.79 -12.54 15.21
CA GLN A 20 -18.01 -12.10 13.82
C GLN A 20 -16.79 -11.37 13.27
N GLY A 21 -15.97 -12.06 12.47
CA GLY A 21 -14.94 -11.38 11.69
C GLY A 21 -15.60 -10.51 10.62
N PHE A 22 -15.14 -9.27 10.47
CA PHE A 22 -15.54 -8.40 9.37
C PHE A 22 -14.57 -8.61 8.21
N GLY A 23 -15.09 -8.77 6.99
CA GLY A 23 -14.24 -8.88 5.83
C GLY A 23 -14.95 -8.47 4.55
N PHE A 24 -14.18 -8.01 3.59
CA PHE A 24 -14.67 -7.65 2.27
C PHE A 24 -13.74 -8.17 1.18
N THR A 25 -14.27 -8.22 -0.04
CA THR A 25 -13.50 -8.64 -1.20
C THR A 25 -13.89 -7.82 -2.42
N PHE A 26 -12.89 -7.30 -3.12
CA PHE A 26 -13.07 -6.66 -4.42
C PHE A 26 -12.46 -7.54 -5.50
N ASN A 27 -13.30 -8.10 -6.36
CA ASN A 27 -12.92 -8.86 -7.55
C ASN A 27 -13.01 -7.94 -8.78
N GLY A 28 -12.12 -6.95 -8.83
CA GLY A 28 -12.27 -5.77 -9.67
C GLY A 28 -13.06 -4.65 -8.99
N PHE A 29 -12.99 -3.46 -9.59
CA PHE A 29 -13.43 -2.21 -8.99
C PHE A 29 -14.69 -1.62 -9.66
N ARG A 30 -15.49 -2.43 -10.37
CA ARG A 30 -16.78 -1.99 -10.93
C ARG A 30 -17.89 -3.04 -10.76
N PRO A 31 -19.01 -2.70 -10.08
CA PRO A 31 -19.20 -1.56 -9.18
C PRO A 31 -18.55 -1.83 -7.82
N VAL A 32 -17.86 -0.85 -7.24
CA VAL A 32 -17.37 -0.91 -5.84
C VAL A 32 -17.59 0.41 -5.15
N ASP A 33 -17.76 0.33 -3.84
CA ASP A 33 -17.83 1.49 -2.95
C ASP A 33 -16.43 1.79 -2.41
N LEU A 34 -15.76 2.76 -3.03
CA LEU A 34 -14.44 3.27 -2.65
C LEU A 34 -14.46 4.79 -2.69
N GLU A 35 -13.88 5.41 -1.68
CA GLU A 35 -13.61 6.83 -1.67
C GLU A 35 -12.27 7.08 -2.35
N LEU A 36 -12.27 7.82 -3.46
CA LEU A 36 -11.07 8.14 -4.22
C LEU A 36 -10.64 9.57 -3.91
N ASP A 37 -9.33 9.77 -3.73
CA ASP A 37 -8.72 11.07 -3.48
C ASP A 37 -7.55 11.32 -4.43
N GLY A 38 -7.26 12.59 -4.71
CA GLY A 38 -6.23 13.01 -5.66
C GLY A 38 -6.54 12.58 -7.10
N ILE A 39 -5.56 12.01 -7.80
CA ILE A 39 -5.69 11.57 -9.19
C ILE A 39 -6.18 10.12 -9.35
N ALA A 40 -6.55 9.45 -8.25
CA ALA A 40 -7.03 8.07 -8.30
C ALA A 40 -8.32 7.95 -9.12
N GLU A 41 -8.41 6.92 -9.96
CA GLU A 41 -9.60 6.65 -10.76
C GLU A 41 -9.87 5.15 -10.92
N ILE A 42 -11.09 4.82 -11.32
CA ILE A 42 -11.45 3.48 -11.75
C ILE A 42 -11.57 3.47 -13.27
N THR A 43 -10.67 2.75 -13.94
CA THR A 43 -10.60 2.67 -15.40
C THR A 43 -11.87 2.06 -16.02
N PRO A 44 -12.14 2.24 -17.33
CA PRO A 44 -13.28 1.63 -17.99
C PRO A 44 -13.37 0.10 -17.87
N ASN A 45 -12.23 -0.58 -17.78
CA ASN A 45 -12.13 -2.03 -17.58
C ASN A 45 -12.12 -2.46 -16.09
N GLY A 46 -12.39 -1.54 -15.16
CA GLY A 46 -12.61 -1.87 -13.75
C GLY A 46 -11.34 -2.08 -12.92
N LEU A 47 -10.22 -1.49 -13.32
CA LEU A 47 -8.99 -1.44 -12.51
C LEU A 47 -8.98 -0.17 -11.67
N LEU A 48 -8.50 -0.26 -10.43
CA LEU A 48 -8.13 0.91 -9.64
C LEU A 48 -6.76 1.40 -10.12
N ARG A 49 -6.72 2.61 -10.67
CA ARG A 49 -5.50 3.28 -11.09
C ARG A 49 -5.21 4.41 -10.11
N LEU A 50 -4.18 4.24 -9.30
CA LEU A 50 -3.76 5.26 -8.32
C LEU A 50 -3.05 6.42 -9.03
N THR A 51 -2.07 6.13 -9.87
CA THR A 51 -1.26 7.14 -10.56
C THR A 51 -1.36 7.04 -12.09
N ASN A 52 -0.98 8.13 -12.78
CA ASN A 52 -0.88 8.22 -14.23
C ASN A 52 0.37 9.04 -14.61
N GLU A 53 0.50 9.45 -15.87
CA GLU A 53 1.64 10.25 -16.39
C GLU A 53 1.75 11.67 -15.79
N SER A 54 0.87 12.06 -14.85
CA SER A 54 0.92 13.38 -14.23
C SER A 54 2.09 13.47 -13.26
N ASP A 55 2.89 14.51 -13.43
CA ASP A 55 3.97 14.83 -12.50
C ASP A 55 3.42 15.30 -11.14
N GLN A 56 4.16 14.98 -10.08
CA GLN A 56 3.98 15.58 -8.75
C GLN A 56 2.54 15.54 -8.21
N SER A 57 1.85 14.42 -8.43
CA SER A 57 0.47 14.21 -7.99
C SER A 57 0.38 13.14 -6.89
N THR A 58 -0.57 13.30 -5.98
CA THR A 58 -0.91 12.30 -4.96
C THR A 58 -2.23 11.61 -5.31
N SER A 59 -2.43 10.42 -4.74
CA SER A 59 -3.63 9.63 -4.99
C SER A 59 -3.86 8.65 -3.86
N HIS A 60 -5.12 8.46 -3.48
CA HIS A 60 -5.51 7.46 -2.49
C HIS A 60 -6.83 6.80 -2.87
N ALA A 61 -7.03 5.58 -2.36
CA ALA A 61 -8.31 4.91 -2.43
C ALA A 61 -8.61 4.29 -1.06
N PHE A 62 -9.71 4.71 -0.45
CA PHE A 62 -10.10 4.30 0.88
C PHE A 62 -11.36 3.43 0.83
N TYR A 63 -11.37 2.41 1.68
CA TYR A 63 -12.61 1.73 2.02
C TYR A 63 -13.47 2.67 2.88
N PRO A 64 -14.71 3.01 2.48
CA PRO A 64 -15.45 4.13 3.08
C PRO A 64 -16.01 3.83 4.47
N HIS A 65 -16.01 2.56 4.90
CA HIS A 65 -16.53 2.17 6.20
C HIS A 65 -15.37 1.97 7.19
N PRO A 66 -15.31 2.74 8.29
CA PRO A 66 -14.24 2.63 9.27
C PRO A 66 -14.09 1.23 9.85
N ILE A 67 -12.85 0.79 10.04
CA ILE A 67 -12.51 -0.51 10.62
C ILE A 67 -11.93 -0.27 12.01
N THR A 68 -12.49 -0.97 13.00
CA THR A 68 -11.99 -0.89 14.38
C THR A 68 -10.83 -1.84 14.56
N PHE A 69 -9.64 -1.31 14.88
CA PHE A 69 -8.43 -2.10 15.18
C PHE A 69 -8.17 -2.27 16.69
N LYS A 70 -8.85 -1.49 17.53
CA LYS A 70 -8.70 -1.53 18.99
C LYS A 70 -10.02 -1.22 19.69
N ASN A 71 -10.37 -2.04 20.68
CA ASN A 71 -11.42 -1.73 21.63
C ASN A 71 -10.83 -0.89 22.77
N TRP A 72 -11.21 0.39 22.86
CA TRP A 72 -10.71 1.28 23.89
C TRP A 72 -11.25 0.99 25.30
N MET A 73 -12.40 0.33 25.41
CA MET A 73 -13.00 -0.01 26.71
C MET A 73 -12.33 -1.23 27.34
N GLU A 74 -11.99 -2.23 26.54
CA GLU A 74 -11.39 -3.50 27.01
C GLU A 74 -9.87 -3.54 26.83
N GLY A 75 -9.31 -2.62 26.05
CA GLY A 75 -7.89 -2.58 25.69
C GLY A 75 -7.47 -3.64 24.67
N SER A 76 -8.40 -4.47 24.18
CA SER A 76 -8.12 -5.51 23.20
C SER A 76 -7.78 -4.92 21.84
N VAL A 77 -6.81 -5.52 21.15
CA VAL A 77 -6.46 -5.21 19.75
C VAL A 77 -6.97 -6.31 18.83
N PHE A 78 -7.31 -5.95 17.59
CA PHE A 78 -7.81 -6.87 16.59
C PHE A 78 -6.75 -7.17 15.56
N SER A 79 -6.60 -8.46 15.23
CA SER A 79 -5.75 -8.90 14.12
C SER A 79 -6.46 -8.66 12.79
N PHE A 80 -5.69 -8.36 11.75
CA PHE A 80 -6.19 -8.24 10.39
C PHE A 80 -5.28 -8.99 9.43
N SER A 81 -5.82 -9.34 8.28
CA SER A 81 -5.05 -9.80 7.13
C SER A 81 -5.58 -9.07 5.91
N THR A 82 -4.68 -8.56 5.07
CA THR A 82 -5.03 -8.04 3.74
C THR A 82 -4.25 -8.77 2.67
N THR A 83 -4.85 -8.91 1.50
CA THR A 83 -4.18 -9.37 0.29
C THR A 83 -4.61 -8.49 -0.86
N PHE A 84 -3.68 -8.07 -1.70
CA PHE A 84 -4.02 -7.34 -2.91
C PHE A 84 -3.05 -7.68 -4.04
N VAL A 85 -3.51 -7.49 -5.27
CA VAL A 85 -2.70 -7.61 -6.47
C VAL A 85 -2.43 -6.22 -7.02
N PHE A 86 -1.17 -5.92 -7.31
CA PHE A 86 -0.74 -4.65 -7.88
C PHE A 86 0.21 -4.88 -9.06
N ALA A 87 0.39 -3.86 -9.88
CA ALA A 87 1.45 -3.82 -10.88
C ALA A 87 1.96 -2.37 -10.96
N LEU A 88 3.28 -2.19 -10.90
CA LEU A 88 3.91 -0.90 -11.12
C LEU A 88 4.46 -0.86 -12.54
N ILE A 89 3.89 0.03 -13.35
CA ILE A 89 4.29 0.29 -14.72
C ILE A 89 4.93 1.68 -14.73
N SER A 90 6.16 1.76 -15.22
CA SER A 90 6.85 3.04 -15.39
C SER A 90 7.20 3.25 -16.86
N GLU A 91 7.01 4.47 -17.35
CA GLU A 91 7.41 4.86 -18.72
C GLU A 91 8.93 4.84 -18.88
N TYR A 92 9.67 5.12 -17.80
CA TYR A 92 11.13 5.15 -17.79
C TYR A 92 11.69 4.11 -16.82
N PRO A 93 12.76 3.38 -17.19
CA PRO A 93 13.47 2.54 -16.24
C PRO A 93 13.82 3.32 -14.97
N ASN A 94 13.44 2.79 -13.81
CA ASN A 94 13.73 3.35 -12.48
C ASN A 94 13.00 4.69 -12.16
N ARG A 95 11.85 4.97 -12.78
CA ARG A 95 10.95 6.08 -12.37
C ARG A 95 9.62 5.55 -11.82
N GLY A 96 9.67 4.74 -10.79
CA GLY A 96 8.49 4.41 -9.96
C GLY A 96 8.59 5.15 -8.64
N GLN A 97 7.48 5.62 -8.08
CA GLN A 97 7.46 6.19 -6.73
C GLN A 97 7.24 5.09 -5.68
N GLY A 98 6.32 4.17 -5.96
CA GLY A 98 5.98 3.05 -5.08
C GLY A 98 4.47 2.95 -4.88
N ILE A 99 4.07 2.12 -3.93
CA ILE A 99 2.67 2.01 -3.47
C ILE A 99 2.67 1.64 -1.99
N ALA A 100 1.68 2.11 -1.24
CA ALA A 100 1.50 1.75 0.16
C ALA A 100 0.11 1.19 0.43
N PHE A 101 0.04 0.11 1.21
CA PHE A 101 -1.16 -0.19 1.99
C PHE A 101 -1.10 0.65 3.27
N LEU A 102 -2.17 1.35 3.62
CA LEU A 102 -2.19 2.21 4.80
C LEU A 102 -3.46 2.04 5.64
N ALA A 103 -3.31 2.25 6.94
CA ALA A 103 -4.38 2.40 7.91
C ALA A 103 -4.23 3.77 8.59
N ALA A 104 -5.28 4.59 8.50
CA ALA A 104 -5.30 5.96 8.98
C ALA A 104 -6.63 6.27 9.70
N PRO A 105 -6.67 7.27 10.60
CA PRO A 105 -7.87 7.60 11.36
C PRO A 105 -8.95 8.32 10.54
N GLN A 106 -8.62 8.76 9.32
CA GLN A 106 -9.51 9.47 8.42
C GLN A 106 -9.24 9.08 6.97
N MET A 107 -10.22 9.33 6.10
CA MET A 107 -10.02 9.28 4.66
C MET A 107 -9.30 10.54 4.20
N GLY A 108 -8.40 10.37 3.23
CA GLY A 108 -7.52 11.43 2.74
C GLY A 108 -6.39 11.78 3.70
N LEU A 109 -5.28 12.26 3.14
CA LEU A 109 -4.11 12.71 3.89
C LEU A 109 -3.78 14.17 3.48
N PRO A 110 -4.52 15.17 4.00
CA PRO A 110 -4.40 16.54 3.55
C PRO A 110 -2.99 17.10 3.64
N GLY A 111 -2.50 17.66 2.54
CA GLY A 111 -1.17 18.22 2.47
C GLY A 111 -0.04 17.19 2.43
N SER A 112 -0.34 15.90 2.25
CA SER A 112 0.67 14.89 1.90
C SER A 112 1.38 15.27 0.60
N LEU A 113 2.66 14.93 0.50
CA LEU A 113 3.46 15.23 -0.68
C LEU A 113 3.55 14.02 -1.65
N PRO A 114 3.71 14.27 -2.96
CA PRO A 114 3.92 13.24 -3.97
C PRO A 114 5.36 12.69 -3.93
N SER A 115 5.74 11.88 -4.91
CA SER A 115 7.13 11.42 -5.08
C SER A 115 7.57 10.49 -3.94
N GLN A 116 8.72 10.73 -3.33
CA GLN A 116 9.29 9.91 -2.27
C GLN A 116 8.45 9.88 -0.99
N ASP A 117 7.55 10.86 -0.81
CA ASP A 117 6.66 10.92 0.35
C ASP A 117 5.44 9.97 0.22
N LEU A 118 5.25 9.33 -0.95
CA LEU A 118 4.20 8.34 -1.24
C LEU A 118 2.75 8.79 -0.93
N GLY A 119 2.49 10.09 -0.82
CA GLY A 119 1.19 10.60 -0.37
C GLY A 119 0.92 10.35 1.12
N LEU A 120 1.91 9.98 1.93
CA LEU A 120 1.70 9.65 3.34
C LEU A 120 1.82 10.86 4.26
N PHE A 121 2.89 11.65 4.09
CA PHE A 121 3.29 12.70 5.01
C PHE A 121 3.80 13.93 4.27
N ASN A 122 4.20 14.95 5.02
CA ASN A 122 4.90 16.13 4.54
C ASN A 122 5.99 16.54 5.53
N ALA A 123 6.78 17.55 5.15
CA ALA A 123 7.90 18.04 5.94
C ALA A 123 7.53 18.49 7.37
N ILE A 124 6.26 18.82 7.64
CA ILE A 124 5.80 19.29 8.95
C ILE A 124 5.36 18.12 9.83
N ASN A 125 4.63 17.14 9.28
CA ASN A 125 4.02 16.07 10.06
C ASN A 125 4.81 14.75 10.03
N ASN A 126 5.84 14.60 9.18
CA ASN A 126 6.67 13.40 9.13
C ASN A 126 7.32 13.13 10.51
N GLY A 127 7.03 11.98 11.10
CA GLY A 127 7.48 11.59 12.45
C GLY A 127 6.55 12.04 13.59
N SER A 128 5.45 12.74 13.31
CA SER A 128 4.51 13.19 14.35
C SER A 128 3.68 12.02 14.90
N THR A 129 3.73 11.81 16.21
CA THR A 129 2.93 10.76 16.89
C THR A 129 1.42 10.99 16.81
N THR A 130 0.98 12.19 16.43
CA THR A 130 -0.44 12.53 16.24
C THR A 130 -1.01 12.11 14.89
N ASN A 131 -0.17 11.62 13.96
CA ASN A 131 -0.65 11.17 12.65
C ASN A 131 -1.55 9.94 12.78
N HIS A 132 -1.18 9.01 13.67
CA HIS A 132 -1.83 7.70 13.83
C HIS A 132 -1.94 6.92 12.53
N VAL A 133 -0.92 7.01 11.67
CA VAL A 133 -0.85 6.33 10.36
C VAL A 133 0.12 5.16 10.46
N PHE A 134 -0.35 4.01 10.01
CA PHE A 134 0.47 2.83 9.74
C PHE A 134 0.47 2.57 8.24
N ALA A 135 1.63 2.26 7.66
CA ALA A 135 1.72 1.87 6.27
C ALA A 135 2.70 0.71 6.05
N VAL A 136 2.40 -0.13 5.07
CA VAL A 136 3.35 -1.07 4.46
C VAL A 136 3.64 -0.54 3.06
N LYS A 137 4.83 0.02 2.86
CA LYS A 137 5.25 0.58 1.57
C LYS A 137 6.05 -0.44 0.76
N LEU A 138 5.78 -0.44 -0.53
CA LEU A 138 6.56 -1.11 -1.57
C LEU A 138 7.24 0.00 -2.35
N ASP A 139 8.45 0.34 -1.93
CA ASP A 139 9.16 1.53 -2.38
C ASP A 139 10.12 1.19 -3.51
N THR A 140 10.21 2.10 -4.48
CA THR A 140 11.04 1.95 -5.68
C THR A 140 11.99 3.12 -5.89
N ILE A 141 12.08 4.01 -4.90
CA ILE A 141 13.03 5.12 -4.82
C ILE A 141 13.94 4.86 -3.62
N GLU A 142 15.20 5.27 -3.74
CA GLU A 142 16.10 5.36 -2.59
C GLU A 142 16.19 6.82 -2.16
N SER A 143 15.49 7.16 -1.09
CA SER A 143 15.56 8.47 -0.45
C SER A 143 16.47 8.42 0.76
N THR A 144 17.68 8.97 0.62
CA THR A 144 18.69 9.00 1.70
C THR A 144 18.20 9.74 2.95
N GLU A 145 17.35 10.76 2.79
CA GLU A 145 16.70 11.51 3.85
C GLU A 145 15.74 10.65 4.69
N PHE A 146 15.22 9.55 4.13
CA PHE A 146 14.35 8.58 4.81
C PHE A 146 15.10 7.32 5.24
N GLN A 147 16.43 7.30 5.06
CA GLN A 147 17.30 6.19 5.43
C GLN A 147 16.93 4.89 4.71
N ASP A 148 16.49 5.02 3.47
CA ASP A 148 16.11 3.88 2.63
C ASP A 148 17.31 2.96 2.40
N ILE A 149 17.07 1.65 2.47
CA ILE A 149 18.12 0.63 2.40
C ILE A 149 18.58 0.34 0.96
N ASN A 150 17.74 0.68 -0.04
CA ASN A 150 17.98 0.64 -1.48
C ASN A 150 16.74 1.22 -2.20
N ASN A 151 16.69 1.12 -3.53
CA ASN A 151 15.60 1.61 -4.37
C ASN A 151 14.55 0.54 -4.76
N ASN A 152 14.41 -0.54 -3.98
CA ASN A 152 13.47 -1.64 -4.23
C ASN A 152 13.29 -2.49 -2.96
N TYR A 153 12.50 -1.98 -2.01
CA TYR A 153 12.35 -2.58 -0.69
C TYR A 153 10.92 -2.48 -0.13
N VAL A 154 10.63 -3.35 0.84
CA VAL A 154 9.40 -3.29 1.64
C VAL A 154 9.72 -2.58 2.95
N GLY A 155 8.92 -1.57 3.30
CA GLY A 155 9.06 -0.81 4.54
C GLY A 155 7.79 -0.86 5.40
N ILE A 156 7.96 -0.89 6.72
CA ILE A 156 6.89 -0.70 7.70
C ILE A 156 7.03 0.70 8.29
N ASP A 157 6.09 1.57 7.97
CA ASP A 157 6.09 2.98 8.34
C ASP A 157 5.09 3.23 9.46
N ILE A 158 5.54 3.87 10.54
CA ILE A 158 4.72 4.21 11.71
C ILE A 158 4.86 5.71 11.94
N ASN A 159 3.86 6.48 11.49
CA ASN A 159 3.83 7.95 11.55
C ASN A 159 4.99 8.69 10.87
N SER A 160 5.87 7.98 10.15
CA SER A 160 7.14 8.48 9.61
C SER A 160 7.48 7.76 8.31
N LEU A 161 8.12 8.46 7.38
CA LEU A 161 8.70 7.88 6.15
C LEU A 161 9.99 7.09 6.41
N VAL A 162 10.65 7.34 7.55
CA VAL A 162 11.72 6.45 8.03
C VAL A 162 11.07 5.18 8.55
N SER A 163 11.25 4.09 7.81
CA SER A 163 10.65 2.80 8.17
C SER A 163 11.17 2.29 9.50
N ALA A 164 10.26 1.82 10.35
CA ALA A 164 10.60 1.12 11.58
C ALA A 164 11.32 -0.21 11.29
N HIS A 165 10.93 -0.88 10.20
CA HIS A 165 11.56 -2.09 9.68
C HIS A 165 11.56 -2.04 8.16
N ALA A 166 12.64 -2.50 7.54
CA ALA A 166 12.77 -2.57 6.09
C ALA A 166 13.50 -3.84 5.67
N ALA A 167 13.14 -4.37 4.50
CA ALA A 167 13.84 -5.50 3.88
C ALA A 167 13.87 -5.35 2.35
N PRO A 168 14.96 -5.72 1.67
CA PRO A 168 15.01 -5.72 0.21
C PRO A 168 13.87 -6.56 -0.36
N ALA A 169 13.27 -6.10 -1.46
CA ALA A 169 12.18 -6.84 -2.08
C ALA A 169 12.71 -8.13 -2.72
N GLY A 170 12.16 -9.25 -2.29
CA GLY A 170 12.56 -10.57 -2.73
C GLY A 170 11.91 -11.68 -1.91
N TYR A 171 12.32 -12.91 -2.18
CA TYR A 171 11.78 -14.09 -1.52
C TYR A 171 12.85 -15.17 -1.40
N TYR A 172 12.60 -16.12 -0.52
CA TYR A 172 13.40 -17.34 -0.43
C TYR A 172 12.60 -18.50 -1.04
N PRO A 173 13.07 -19.13 -2.12
CA PRO A 173 12.41 -20.29 -2.69
C PRO A 173 12.49 -21.50 -1.75
N ASP A 174 11.72 -22.54 -2.07
CA ASP A 174 11.71 -23.83 -1.35
C ASP A 174 11.42 -23.71 0.15
N GLY A 175 10.48 -22.84 0.52
CA GLY A 175 10.06 -22.65 1.92
C GLY A 175 11.15 -22.07 2.83
N GLY A 176 12.09 -21.30 2.26
CA GLY A 176 13.18 -20.65 3.00
C GLY A 176 14.54 -21.33 2.89
N ALA A 177 14.64 -22.49 2.21
CA ALA A 177 15.90 -23.22 2.06
C ALA A 177 16.77 -22.72 0.89
N GLY A 178 16.18 -21.99 -0.05
CA GLY A 178 16.89 -21.45 -1.20
C GLY A 178 17.69 -20.18 -0.91
N LYS A 179 18.43 -19.70 -1.91
CA LYS A 179 19.05 -18.37 -1.85
C LYS A 179 17.99 -17.29 -1.99
N PHE A 180 18.25 -16.13 -1.37
CA PHE A 180 17.39 -14.97 -1.57
C PHE A 180 17.35 -14.59 -3.05
N GLU A 181 16.16 -14.55 -3.63
CA GLU A 181 15.88 -14.14 -5.00
C GLU A 181 15.28 -12.73 -4.99
N SER A 182 15.88 -11.82 -5.75
CA SER A 182 15.40 -10.43 -5.82
C SER A 182 14.10 -10.34 -6.61
N LEU A 183 13.15 -9.54 -6.10
CA LEU A 183 11.88 -9.24 -6.74
C LEU A 183 11.85 -7.76 -7.12
N THR A 184 11.74 -7.44 -8.40
CA THR A 184 11.69 -6.05 -8.88
C THR A 184 10.26 -5.54 -9.02
N PHE A 185 9.84 -4.60 -8.17
CA PHE A 185 8.46 -4.10 -8.18
C PHE A 185 8.06 -3.43 -9.50
N ILE A 186 8.94 -2.59 -10.07
CA ILE A 186 8.74 -1.93 -11.38
C ILE A 186 8.92 -2.86 -12.59
N SER A 187 8.52 -4.13 -12.47
CA SER A 187 8.60 -5.09 -13.57
C SER A 187 7.42 -5.01 -14.55
N GLY A 188 6.38 -4.23 -14.24
CA GLY A 188 5.11 -4.21 -14.97
C GLY A 188 4.28 -5.49 -14.85
N ARG A 189 4.77 -6.49 -14.10
CA ARG A 189 4.06 -7.76 -13.87
C ARG A 189 3.13 -7.64 -12.67
N PRO A 190 1.99 -8.36 -12.69
CA PRO A 190 1.15 -8.45 -11.50
C PRO A 190 1.91 -9.16 -10.38
N MET A 191 1.81 -8.60 -9.18
CA MET A 191 2.35 -9.16 -7.95
C MET A 191 1.26 -9.20 -6.90
N GLN A 192 1.24 -10.26 -6.11
CA GLN A 192 0.29 -10.42 -5.00
C GLN A 192 1.04 -10.24 -3.68
N VAL A 193 0.46 -9.47 -2.78
CA VAL A 193 1.02 -9.15 -1.45
C VAL A 193 0.04 -9.60 -0.39
N TRP A 194 0.57 -10.12 0.70
CA TRP A 194 -0.16 -10.44 1.93
C TRP A 194 0.43 -9.62 3.07
N VAL A 195 -0.43 -9.05 3.91
CA VAL A 195 -0.07 -8.36 5.15
C VAL A 195 -0.91 -8.97 6.26
N GLU A 196 -0.29 -9.39 7.35
CA GLU A 196 -0.91 -10.07 8.51
C GLU A 196 -0.34 -9.56 9.84
#